data_AF-A0A3D5HPX4-F1
#
_entry.id   AF-A0A3D5HPX4-F1
#
_cell.length_a   1.000
_cell.length_b   1.000
_cell.length_c   1.000
_cell.angle_alpha   90.00
_cell.angle_beta   90.00
_cell.angle_gamma   90.00
#
_symmetry.space_group_name_H-M   'P 1'
#
loop_
_entity.id
_entity.type
_entity.pdbx_description
1 polymer ?
#
loop_
_entity_poly.entity_id
_entity_poly.type
_entity_poly.pdbx_seq_one_letter_code
_entity_poly.pdbx_strand_id
1 'polypeptide(L)'
;PILTWYASDLLINNTVSRVWYPEVEGIVWFTNDMLWVYISAIIIIFIGAKALKKWNPTKLAISAVSASLLFFVVTNFGTWMSGTMYPMNGAGLLSCFTAALPFLKSSLMSNLAFTAVLFGGYELVHYYAYESRAQLT
;
A
#
# COMPACT_ATOMS: atom_id res chain seq x y z
N PRO A 1 -5.45 -6.87 -10.07
CA PRO A 1 -4.73 -6.62 -8.80
C PRO A 1 -5.68 -6.50 -7.59
N ILE A 2 -6.73 -5.68 -7.65
CA ILE A 2 -7.65 -5.46 -6.51
C ILE A 2 -8.40 -6.74 -6.12
N LEU A 3 -8.96 -7.47 -7.08
CA LEU A 3 -9.66 -8.74 -6.80
C LEU A 3 -8.74 -9.79 -6.17
N THR A 4 -7.49 -9.88 -6.65
CA THR A 4 -6.48 -10.79 -6.10
C THR A 4 -6.16 -10.43 -4.66
N TRP A 5 -5.98 -9.13 -4.38
CA TRP A 5 -5.75 -8.66 -3.02
C TRP A 5 -6.95 -8.93 -2.11
N TYR A 6 -8.18 -8.65 -2.58
CA TYR A 6 -9.38 -8.96 -1.81
C TYR A 6 -9.55 -10.45 -1.52
N ALA A 7 -9.25 -11.32 -2.49
CA ALA A 7 -9.25 -12.76 -2.26
C ALA A 7 -8.21 -13.17 -1.20
N SER A 8 -7.02 -12.55 -1.20
CA SER A 8 -6.02 -12.75 -0.15
C SER A 8 -6.50 -12.25 1.21
N ASP A 9 -7.14 -11.08 1.27
CA ASP A 9 -7.72 -10.54 2.52
C ASP A 9 -8.80 -11.47 3.06
N LEU A 10 -9.71 -11.98 2.20
CA LEU A 10 -10.73 -12.95 2.61
C LEU A 10 -10.10 -14.21 3.21
N LEU A 11 -9.03 -14.73 2.60
CA LEU A 11 -8.31 -15.88 3.14
C LEU A 11 -7.68 -15.54 4.49
N ILE A 12 -6.91 -14.46 4.58
CA ILE A 12 -6.13 -14.08 5.77
C ILE A 12 -7.06 -13.72 6.94
N ASN A 13 -8.10 -12.91 6.70
CA ASN A 13 -9.02 -12.45 7.73
C ASN A 13 -9.88 -13.58 8.31
N ASN A 14 -10.14 -14.63 7.53
CA ASN A 14 -10.91 -15.79 7.98
C ASN A 14 -10.03 -16.95 8.50
N THR A 15 -8.71 -16.83 8.44
CA THR A 15 -7.76 -17.86 8.93
C THR A 15 -6.84 -17.29 10.00
N VAL A 16 -5.73 -16.67 9.61
CA VAL A 16 -4.65 -16.21 10.50
C VAL A 16 -5.08 -14.98 11.31
N SER A 17 -5.73 -14.02 10.65
CA SER A 17 -6.11 -12.75 11.27
C SER A 17 -7.51 -12.80 11.91
N ARG A 18 -8.12 -13.97 12.02
CA ARG A 18 -9.49 -14.13 12.55
C ARG A 18 -9.65 -13.60 13.96
N VAL A 19 -8.58 -13.66 14.75
CA VAL A 19 -8.49 -13.15 16.13
C VAL A 19 -8.71 -11.64 16.23
N TRP A 20 -8.46 -10.89 15.16
CA TRP A 20 -8.62 -9.43 15.12
C TRP A 20 -10.04 -8.96 14.80
N TYR A 21 -10.96 -9.89 14.52
CA TYR A 21 -12.36 -9.60 14.20
C TYR A 21 -13.35 -10.36 15.09
N PRO A 22 -13.20 -10.35 16.43
CA PRO A 22 -14.05 -11.12 17.34
C PRO A 22 -15.53 -10.75 17.26
N GLU A 23 -15.85 -9.54 16.84
CA GLU A 23 -17.19 -8.97 16.72
C GLU A 23 -17.99 -9.46 15.51
N VAL A 24 -17.31 -10.03 14.50
CA VAL A 24 -17.97 -10.51 13.29
C VAL A 24 -18.35 -11.98 13.48
N GLU A 25 -19.62 -12.33 13.37
CA GLU A 25 -20.05 -13.74 13.36
C GLU A 25 -19.86 -14.35 11.96
N GLY A 26 -19.30 -15.57 11.91
CA GLY A 26 -19.06 -16.27 10.64
C GLY A 26 -17.89 -15.67 9.84
N ILE A 27 -18.14 -15.37 8.56
CA ILE A 27 -17.14 -14.95 7.58
C ILE A 27 -16.96 -13.42 7.61
N VAL A 28 -15.71 -12.98 7.74
CA VAL A 28 -15.31 -11.57 7.62
C VAL A 28 -15.26 -11.19 6.14
N TRP A 29 -16.35 -10.59 5.65
CA TRP A 29 -16.45 -10.13 4.26
C TRP A 29 -15.80 -8.78 4.04
N PHE A 30 -16.07 -7.83 4.93
CA PHE A 30 -15.61 -6.46 4.80
C PHE A 30 -15.76 -5.72 6.14
N THR A 31 -14.81 -4.84 6.47
CA THR A 31 -14.86 -3.99 7.65
C THR A 31 -14.60 -2.52 7.30
N ASN A 32 -14.92 -1.61 8.21
CA ASN A 32 -14.70 -0.18 7.99
C ASN A 32 -13.22 0.18 7.78
N ASP A 33 -12.30 -0.52 8.42
CA ASP A 33 -10.86 -0.28 8.24
C ASP A 33 -10.39 -0.69 6.84
N MET A 34 -10.95 -1.78 6.30
CA MET A 34 -10.66 -2.22 4.93
C MET A 34 -11.05 -1.15 3.91
N LEU A 35 -12.16 -0.44 4.12
CA LEU A 35 -12.62 0.62 3.20
C LEU A 35 -11.53 1.65 2.90
N TRP A 36 -10.89 2.18 3.94
CA TRP A 36 -9.87 3.22 3.79
C TRP A 36 -8.61 2.70 3.11
N VAL A 37 -8.26 1.44 3.37
CA VAL A 37 -7.17 0.74 2.69
C VAL A 37 -7.46 0.59 1.19
N TYR A 38 -8.64 0.11 0.81
CA TYR A 38 -9.03 -0.02 -0.60
C TYR A 38 -9.12 1.32 -1.32
N ILE A 39 -9.69 2.35 -0.69
CA ILE A 39 -9.76 3.72 -1.24
C ILE A 39 -8.35 4.24 -1.53
N SER A 40 -7.45 4.17 -0.53
CA SER A 40 -6.08 4.67 -0.69
C SER A 40 -5.35 3.95 -1.83
N ALA A 41 -5.50 2.63 -1.93
CA ALA A 41 -4.86 1.83 -2.96
C ALA A 41 -5.41 2.13 -4.36
N ILE A 42 -6.71 2.29 -4.51
CA ILE A 42 -7.32 2.69 -5.79
C ILE A 42 -6.72 4.02 -6.26
N ILE A 43 -6.63 5.01 -5.37
CA ILE A 43 -6.04 6.32 -5.69
C ILE A 43 -4.57 6.16 -6.09
N ILE A 44 -3.79 5.39 -5.32
CA ILE A 44 -2.37 5.13 -5.61
C ILE A 44 -2.19 4.46 -6.97
N ILE A 45 -3.00 3.45 -7.29
CA ILE A 45 -2.96 2.75 -8.58
C ILE A 45 -3.24 3.72 -9.72
N PHE A 46 -4.26 4.57 -9.61
CA PHE A 46 -4.57 5.54 -10.66
C PHE A 46 -3.48 6.59 -10.85
N ILE A 47 -2.93 7.13 -9.75
CA ILE A 47 -1.82 8.09 -9.81
C ILE A 47 -0.59 7.44 -10.42
N GLY A 48 -0.21 6.25 -9.94
CA GLY A 48 0.94 5.49 -10.42
C GLY A 48 0.82 5.13 -11.90
N ALA A 49 -0.34 4.64 -12.34
CA ALA A 49 -0.59 4.30 -13.74
C ALA A 49 -0.41 5.49 -14.69
N LYS A 50 -0.78 6.70 -14.25
CA LYS A 50 -0.57 7.93 -15.03
C LYS A 50 0.89 8.42 -14.94
N ALA A 51 1.45 8.46 -13.74
CA ALA A 51 2.79 9.01 -13.49
C ALA A 51 3.92 8.16 -14.13
N LEU A 52 3.74 6.85 -14.17
CA LEU A 52 4.73 5.86 -14.62
C LEU A 52 4.49 5.36 -16.05
N LYS A 53 3.64 6.03 -16.83
CA LYS A 53 3.38 5.66 -18.23
C LYS A 53 4.64 5.62 -19.11
N LYS A 54 5.66 6.42 -18.77
CA LYS A 54 6.99 6.37 -19.39
C LYS A 54 8.01 6.00 -18.32
N TRP A 55 8.92 5.09 -18.65
CA TRP A 55 10.01 4.69 -17.77
C TRP A 55 10.86 5.90 -17.38
N ASN A 56 11.00 6.11 -16.07
CA ASN A 56 11.88 7.10 -15.48
C ASN A 56 12.13 6.73 -14.00
N PRO A 57 13.38 6.41 -13.61
CA PRO A 57 13.68 5.94 -12.25
C PRO A 57 13.41 7.01 -11.18
N THR A 58 13.60 8.28 -11.50
CA THR A 58 13.27 9.39 -10.58
C THR A 58 11.77 9.48 -10.34
N LYS A 59 10.94 9.36 -11.39
CA LYS A 59 9.48 9.32 -11.25
C LYS A 59 9.01 8.11 -10.47
N LEU A 60 9.68 6.98 -10.62
CA LEU A 60 9.41 5.77 -9.85
C LEU A 60 9.66 5.99 -8.36
N ALA A 61 10.84 6.52 -8.00
CA ALA A 61 11.19 6.82 -6.62
C ALA A 61 10.21 7.81 -5.97
N ILE A 62 9.89 8.91 -6.67
CA ILE A 62 8.91 9.90 -6.19
C ILE A 62 7.55 9.23 -6.01
N SER A 63 7.10 8.43 -6.98
CA SER A 63 5.80 7.74 -6.89
C SER A 63 5.73 6.78 -5.71
N ALA A 64 6.82 6.06 -5.39
CA ALA A 64 6.88 5.17 -4.23
C ALA A 64 6.78 5.95 -2.89
N VAL A 65 7.49 7.08 -2.77
CA VAL A 65 7.38 7.94 -1.59
C VAL A 65 5.97 8.51 -1.47
N SER A 66 5.44 9.08 -2.55
CA SER A 66 4.09 9.66 -2.59
C SER A 66 3.00 8.63 -2.29
N ALA A 67 3.13 7.40 -2.77
CA ALA A 67 2.20 6.32 -2.46
C ALA A 67 2.16 6.00 -0.96
N SER A 68 3.34 5.92 -0.32
CA SER A 68 3.45 5.63 1.12
C SER A 68 2.84 6.75 1.96
N LEU A 69 3.09 8.01 1.58
CA LEU A 69 2.51 9.18 2.25
C LEU A 69 0.99 9.26 2.05
N LEU A 70 0.49 8.98 0.85
CA LEU A 70 -0.94 8.97 0.57
C LEU A 70 -1.65 7.88 1.36
N PHE A 71 -1.10 6.66 1.35
CA PHE A 71 -1.60 5.56 2.16
C PHE A 71 -1.66 5.95 3.64
N PHE A 72 -0.57 6.51 4.18
CA PHE A 72 -0.50 6.97 5.56
C PHE A 72 -1.58 8.01 5.89
N VAL A 73 -1.75 9.03 5.05
CA VAL A 73 -2.75 10.08 5.30
C VAL A 73 -4.17 9.52 5.25
N VAL A 74 -4.51 8.76 4.20
CA VAL A 74 -5.88 8.30 3.98
C VAL A 74 -6.31 7.27 5.03
N THR A 75 -5.44 6.31 5.36
CA THR A 75 -5.78 5.25 6.32
C THR A 75 -5.90 5.78 7.76
N ASN A 76 -4.98 6.64 8.20
CA ASN A 76 -5.04 7.21 9.55
C ASN A 76 -6.16 8.24 9.70
N PHE A 77 -6.45 9.01 8.65
CA PHE A 77 -7.65 9.83 8.62
C PHE A 77 -8.92 8.96 8.76
N GLY A 78 -8.95 7.81 8.08
CA GLY A 78 -10.01 6.82 8.22
C GLY A 78 -10.17 6.27 9.63
N THR A 79 -9.07 5.88 10.27
CA THR A 79 -9.07 5.43 11.67
C THR A 79 -9.58 6.50 12.61
N TRP A 80 -9.15 7.75 12.46
CA TRP A 80 -9.68 8.88 13.25
C TRP A 80 -11.18 9.11 12.99
N MET A 81 -11.62 9.08 11.73
CA MET A 81 -13.03 9.25 11.37
C MET A 81 -13.93 8.11 11.83
N SER A 82 -13.39 6.93 12.09
CA SER A 82 -14.17 5.82 12.68
C SER A 82 -14.70 6.17 14.08
N GLY A 83 -14.06 7.12 14.78
CA GLY A 83 -14.45 7.56 16.12
C GLY A 83 -14.29 6.50 17.22
N THR A 84 -13.69 5.34 16.91
CA THR A 84 -13.58 4.21 17.85
C THR A 84 -12.40 4.34 18.81
N MET A 85 -11.24 4.77 18.30
CA MET A 85 -9.98 4.81 19.04
C MET A 85 -9.58 6.22 19.48
N TYR A 86 -9.99 7.25 18.73
CA TYR A 86 -9.60 8.64 18.97
C TYR A 86 -10.83 9.55 18.97
N PRO A 87 -10.86 10.58 19.84
CA PRO A 87 -11.90 11.60 19.79
C PRO A 87 -11.95 12.30 18.43
N MET A 88 -13.15 12.53 17.90
CA MET A 88 -13.36 13.22 16.62
C MET A 88 -13.20 14.74 16.73
N ASN A 89 -12.02 15.18 17.18
CA ASN A 89 -11.61 16.58 17.27
C ASN A 89 -10.15 16.73 16.84
N GLY A 90 -9.66 17.97 16.76
CA GLY A 90 -8.29 18.25 16.31
C GLY A 90 -7.19 17.61 17.17
N ALA A 91 -7.41 17.47 18.48
CA ALA A 91 -6.45 16.82 19.38
C ALA A 91 -6.39 15.30 19.15
N GLY A 92 -7.55 14.67 18.92
CA GLY A 92 -7.61 13.25 18.55
C GLY A 92 -6.99 12.98 17.18
N LEU A 93 -7.18 13.87 16.20
CA LEU A 93 -6.52 13.77 14.89
C LEU A 93 -5.00 13.82 15.03
N LEU A 94 -4.49 14.79 15.80
CA LEU A 94 -3.05 14.90 16.06
C LEU A 94 -2.51 13.64 16.75
N SER A 95 -3.24 13.13 17.75
CA SER A 95 -2.86 11.92 18.48
C SER A 95 -2.84 10.67 17.59
N CYS A 96 -3.80 10.54 16.68
CA CYS A 96 -3.85 9.45 15.72
C CYS A 96 -2.62 9.48 14.79
N PHE A 97 -2.30 10.65 14.23
CA PHE A 97 -1.18 10.79 13.30
C PHE A 97 0.19 10.65 13.97
N THR A 98 0.36 11.13 15.21
CA THR A 98 1.62 10.97 15.95
C THR A 98 1.87 9.51 16.31
N ALA A 99 0.85 8.79 16.77
CA ALA A 99 0.93 7.34 17.02
C ALA A 99 1.23 6.55 15.74
N ALA A 100 0.83 7.05 14.58
CA ALA A 100 1.02 6.39 13.30
C ALA A 100 2.43 6.55 12.69
N LEU A 101 3.24 7.52 13.15
CA LEU A 101 4.55 7.83 12.56
C LEU A 101 5.53 6.64 12.46
N PRO A 102 5.63 5.72 13.45
CA PRO A 102 6.48 4.54 13.33
C PRO A 102 6.08 3.61 12.17
N PHE A 103 4.77 3.53 11.88
CA PHE A 103 4.25 2.76 10.76
C PHE A 103 4.58 3.42 9.43
N LEU A 104 4.55 4.76 9.33
CA LEU A 104 4.98 5.46 8.12
C LEU A 104 6.42 5.11 7.75
N LYS A 105 7.34 5.13 8.73
CA LYS A 105 8.74 4.78 8.51
C LYS A 105 8.86 3.36 7.95
N SER A 106 8.21 2.39 8.59
CA SER A 106 8.27 0.99 8.19
C SER A 106 7.67 0.76 6.80
N SER A 107 6.50 1.34 6.53
CA SER A 107 5.84 1.26 5.22
C SER A 107 6.66 1.90 4.11
N LEU A 108 7.25 3.07 4.35
CA LEU A 108 8.09 3.76 3.37
C LEU A 108 9.35 2.94 3.03
N MET A 109 10.06 2.44 4.05
CA MET A 109 11.26 1.62 3.85
C MET A 109 10.95 0.35 3.07
N SER A 110 9.89 -0.37 3.45
CA SER A 110 9.44 -1.56 2.74
C SER A 110 9.07 -1.24 1.29
N ASN A 111 8.32 -0.17 1.06
CA ASN A 111 7.89 0.19 -0.29
C ASN A 111 9.08 0.56 -1.20
N LEU A 112 10.06 1.31 -0.67
CA LEU A 112 11.29 1.62 -1.41
C LEU A 112 12.12 0.36 -1.68
N ALA A 113 12.26 -0.53 -0.70
CA ALA A 113 12.99 -1.78 -0.85
C ALA A 113 12.35 -2.68 -1.92
N PHE A 114 11.04 -2.92 -1.85
CA PHE A 114 10.33 -3.72 -2.85
C PHE A 114 10.36 -3.06 -4.24
N THR A 115 10.22 -1.74 -4.32
CA THR A 115 10.33 -1.01 -5.59
C THR A 115 11.72 -1.20 -6.21
N ALA A 116 12.78 -1.06 -5.41
CA ALA A 116 14.15 -1.25 -5.88
C ALA A 116 14.40 -2.68 -6.36
N VAL A 117 13.95 -3.69 -5.60
CA VAL A 117 14.12 -5.11 -5.96
C VAL A 117 13.35 -5.45 -7.24
N LEU A 118 12.08 -5.06 -7.34
CA LEU A 118 11.23 -5.45 -8.47
C LEU A 118 11.65 -4.75 -9.77
N PHE A 119 11.79 -3.42 -9.74
CA PHE A 119 12.12 -2.66 -10.94
C PHE A 119 13.60 -2.71 -11.29
N GLY A 120 14.48 -2.77 -10.28
CA GLY A 120 15.91 -3.01 -10.51
C GLY A 120 16.16 -4.41 -11.06
N GLY A 121 15.52 -5.44 -10.50
CA GLY A 121 15.58 -6.80 -11.02
C GLY A 121 15.05 -6.92 -12.45
N TYR A 122 13.93 -6.25 -12.75
CA TYR A 122 13.38 -6.20 -14.11
C TYR A 122 14.38 -5.60 -15.11
N GLU A 123 15.00 -4.46 -14.77
CA GLU A 123 15.97 -3.79 -15.65
C GLU A 123 17.23 -4.65 -15.86
N LEU A 124 17.71 -5.31 -14.80
CA LEU A 124 18.85 -6.23 -14.90
C LEU A 124 18.55 -7.40 -15.84
N VAL A 125 17.40 -8.06 -15.69
CA VAL A 125 16.99 -9.16 -16.58
C VAL A 125 16.82 -8.66 -18.01
N HIS A 126 16.23 -7.49 -18.21
CA HIS A 126 16.04 -6.89 -19.52
C HIS A 126 17.38 -6.56 -20.19
N TYR A 127 18.36 -6.04 -19.44
CA TYR A 127 19.70 -5.74 -19.94
C TYR A 127 20.41 -7.01 -20.45
N TYR A 128 20.46 -8.08 -19.64
CA TYR A 128 21.10 -9.33 -20.05
C TYR A 128 20.36 -10.04 -21.21
N ALA A 129 19.02 -9.97 -21.23
CA ALA A 129 18.22 -10.51 -22.33
C ALA A 129 18.45 -9.76 -23.65
N TYR A 130 18.72 -8.45 -23.59
CA TYR A 130 19.06 -7.66 -24.78
C TYR A 130 20.48 -7.97 -25.27
N GLU A 131 21.45 -8.03 -24.37
CA GLU A 131 22.86 -8.31 -24.71
C GLU A 131 23.03 -9.68 -25.38
N SER A 132 22.38 -10.71 -24.85
CA SER A 132 22.39 -12.06 -25.45
C SER A 132 21.76 -12.12 -26.85
N ARG A 133 20.74 -11.30 -27.14
CA ARG A 133 20.18 -11.19 -28.50
C ARG A 133 21.11 -10.45 -29.46
N ALA A 134 21.78 -9.40 -29.00
CA ALA A 134 22.71 -8.63 -29.82
C ALA A 134 23.96 -9.45 -30.23
N GLN A 135 24.34 -10.45 -29.44
CA GLN A 135 25.42 -11.39 -29.77
C GLN A 135 25.03 -12.45 -30.81
N LEU A 136 23.73 -12.66 -31.06
CA LEU A 136 23.20 -13.67 -31.99
C LEU A 136 22.87 -13.10 -33.38
N THR A 137 22.99 -11.79 -33.58
CA THR A 137 22.75 -11.06 -34.84
C THR A 137 24.04 -10.51 -35.42
#